data_AF-A0A353DVN3-F1
#
_entry.id   AF-A0A353DVN3-F1
#
_cell.length_a   1.000
_cell.length_b   1.000
_cell.length_c   1.000
_cell.angle_alpha   90.00
_cell.angle_beta   90.00
_cell.angle_gamma   90.00
#
_symmetry.space_group_name_H-M   'P 1'
#
loop_
_entity.id
_entity.type
_entity.pdbx_description
1 polymer ?
#
loop_
_entity_poly.entity_id
_entity_poly.type
_entity_poly.pdbx_seq_one_letter_code
_entity_poly.pdbx_strand_id
1 'polypeptide(L)'
;MYTLTYTATDEAGNQSLPITRLIHVQPPVDDQAPEITLLGDSVIFITQGTSFVDPGAFVTDNLDTDLSALVNGNVLIDTIGIYTLTYIATDEAGNQSLPITRLVHVIPSLTTLKIRREELGLVLEWEHGGNLQWAPTPTGPWTLVEAAMSPYSISIDSKPKFFRIR
;
A
#
# COMPACT_ATOMS: atom_id res chain seq x y z
N MET A 1 -27.89 36.23 -2.96
CA MET A 1 -28.65 37.40 -2.47
C MET A 1 -29.96 37.43 -3.21
N TYR A 2 -31.09 37.48 -2.50
CA TYR A 2 -32.41 37.55 -3.11
C TYR A 2 -33.12 38.83 -2.65
N THR A 3 -33.83 39.47 -3.56
CA THR A 3 -34.66 40.64 -3.26
C THR A 3 -36.12 40.24 -3.43
N LEU A 4 -36.90 40.32 -2.36
CA LEU A 4 -38.35 40.15 -2.41
C LEU A 4 -38.99 41.53 -2.47
N THR A 5 -39.87 41.73 -3.45
CA THR A 5 -40.64 42.97 -3.60
C THR A 5 -42.10 42.70 -3.25
N TYR A 6 -42.62 43.45 -2.30
CA TYR A 6 -44.01 43.35 -1.85
C TYR A 6 -44.81 44.56 -2.33
N THR A 7 -45.92 44.30 -3.00
CA THR A 7 -46.93 45.29 -3.40
C THR A 7 -48.30 44.77 -2.97
N ALA A 8 -49.11 45.60 -2.33
CA ALA A 8 -50.50 45.27 -2.01
C ALA A 8 -51.44 45.94 -3.03
N THR A 9 -52.51 45.27 -3.42
CA THR A 9 -53.60 45.84 -4.22
C THR A 9 -54.91 45.69 -3.44
N ASP A 10 -55.71 46.74 -3.33
CA ASP A 10 -57.04 46.67 -2.69
C ASP A 10 -58.14 46.21 -3.68
N GLU A 11 -59.37 45.99 -3.18
CA GLU A 11 -60.51 45.57 -4.03
C GLU A 11 -60.92 46.61 -5.08
N ALA A 12 -60.52 47.88 -4.90
CA ALA A 12 -60.74 48.96 -5.85
C ALA A 12 -59.61 49.07 -6.90
N GLY A 13 -58.55 48.27 -6.79
CA GLY A 13 -57.42 48.23 -7.71
C GLY A 13 -56.28 49.19 -7.38
N ASN A 14 -56.30 49.87 -6.23
CA ASN A 14 -55.20 50.75 -5.82
C ASN A 14 -54.00 49.93 -5.36
N GLN A 15 -52.80 50.26 -5.86
CA GLN A 15 -51.56 49.58 -5.49
C GLN A 15 -50.72 50.38 -4.49
N SER A 16 -50.12 49.69 -3.52
CA SER A 16 -49.11 50.27 -2.64
C SER A 16 -47.81 50.55 -3.39
N LEU A 17 -46.99 51.46 -2.86
CA LEU A 17 -45.59 51.52 -3.27
C LEU A 17 -44.88 50.19 -2.94
N PRO A 18 -43.95 49.73 -3.79
CA PRO A 18 -43.22 48.50 -3.55
C PRO A 18 -42.27 48.67 -2.35
N ILE A 19 -42.27 47.69 -1.45
CA ILE A 19 -41.28 47.57 -0.37
C ILE A 19 -40.39 46.37 -0.66
N THR A 20 -39.07 46.55 -0.56
CA THR A 20 -38.10 45.49 -0.79
C THR A 20 -37.56 44.91 0.50
N ARG A 21 -37.45 43.57 0.57
CA ARG A 21 -36.70 42.84 1.59
C ARG A 21 -35.48 42.19 0.95
N LEU A 22 -34.29 42.52 1.45
CA LEU A 22 -33.05 41.85 1.08
C LEU A 22 -32.88 40.60 1.92
N ILE A 23 -32.62 39.47 1.28
CA ILE A 23 -32.26 38.20 1.90
C ILE A 23 -30.82 37.85 1.53
N HIS A 24 -29.97 37.76 2.54
CA HIS A 24 -28.66 37.13 2.44
C HIS A 24 -28.81 35.66 2.82
N VAL A 25 -28.51 34.78 1.87
CA VAL A 25 -28.34 33.34 2.14
C VAL A 25 -26.85 33.13 2.28
N GLN A 26 -26.41 32.67 3.44
CA GLN A 26 -25.03 32.22 3.63
C GLN A 26 -24.96 30.73 3.24
N PRO A 27 -23.85 30.29 2.63
CA PRO A 27 -23.62 28.85 2.47
C PRO A 27 -23.57 28.17 3.85
N PRO A 28 -23.90 26.87 3.94
CA PRO A 28 -23.65 26.11 5.17
C PRO A 28 -22.18 26.24 5.55
N VAL A 29 -21.91 26.34 6.86
CA VAL A 29 -20.54 26.21 7.37
C VAL A 29 -20.19 24.73 7.33
N ASP A 30 -19.03 24.41 6.78
CA ASP A 30 -18.49 23.07 6.80
C ASP A 30 -17.55 22.88 7.99
N ASP A 31 -17.94 22.02 8.92
CA ASP A 31 -17.24 21.76 10.18
C ASP A 31 -16.94 20.27 10.40
N GLN A 32 -17.20 19.44 9.40
CA GLN A 32 -16.98 18.00 9.46
C GLN A 32 -15.71 17.64 8.68
N ALA A 33 -14.94 16.73 9.25
CA ALA A 33 -13.72 16.25 8.62
C ALA A 33 -14.03 15.10 7.65
N PRO A 34 -13.23 14.96 6.58
CA PRO A 34 -13.39 13.86 5.64
C PRO A 34 -13.09 12.51 6.31
N GLU A 35 -13.74 11.44 5.82
CA GLU A 35 -13.52 10.06 6.25
C GLU A 35 -12.70 9.29 5.21
N ILE A 36 -11.71 8.51 5.66
CA ILE A 36 -10.85 7.69 4.80
C ILE A 36 -11.15 6.20 5.00
N THR A 37 -11.34 5.49 3.89
CA THR A 37 -11.38 4.03 3.84
C THR A 37 -10.23 3.50 3.00
N LEU A 38 -9.38 2.63 3.56
CA LEU A 38 -8.32 1.96 2.80
C LEU A 38 -8.92 1.05 1.72
N LEU A 39 -8.38 1.12 0.50
CA LEU A 39 -8.69 0.16 -0.55
C LEU A 39 -7.76 -1.04 -0.36
N GLY A 40 -8.29 -2.26 -0.18
CA GLY A 40 -7.47 -3.43 0.14
C GLY A 40 -6.97 -3.48 1.59
N ASP A 41 -6.06 -4.40 1.88
CA ASP A 41 -5.69 -4.73 3.26
C ASP A 41 -4.93 -3.61 3.98
N SER A 42 -5.13 -3.52 5.30
CA SER A 42 -4.35 -2.63 6.18
C SER A 42 -2.95 -3.19 6.49
N VAL A 43 -2.72 -4.48 6.25
CA VAL A 43 -1.43 -5.16 6.39
C VAL A 43 -1.14 -5.95 5.12
N ILE A 44 -0.06 -5.64 4.43
CA ILE A 44 0.35 -6.28 3.17
C ILE A 44 1.72 -6.93 3.36
N PHE A 45 1.89 -8.14 2.83
CA PHE A 45 3.17 -8.83 2.77
C PHE A 45 3.69 -8.85 1.34
N ILE A 46 4.94 -8.44 1.16
CA ILE A 46 5.64 -8.53 -0.12
C ILE A 46 7.01 -9.20 0.07
N THR A 47 7.43 -9.95 -0.93
CA THR A 47 8.76 -10.57 -0.93
C THR A 47 9.81 -9.54 -1.33
N GLN A 48 10.97 -9.54 -0.68
CA GLN A 48 12.08 -8.64 -1.00
C GLN A 48 12.40 -8.62 -2.52
N GLY A 49 12.52 -7.42 -3.09
CA GLY A 49 12.79 -7.19 -4.50
C GLY A 49 11.58 -7.36 -5.43
N THR A 50 10.39 -7.69 -4.91
CA THR A 50 9.15 -7.67 -5.70
C THR A 50 8.56 -6.26 -5.76
N SER A 51 7.92 -5.93 -6.87
CA SER A 51 7.27 -4.62 -7.02
C SER A 51 6.09 -4.50 -6.06
N PHE A 52 5.91 -3.31 -5.51
CA PHE A 52 4.76 -2.95 -4.68
C PHE A 52 4.04 -1.76 -5.29
N VAL A 53 2.72 -1.89 -5.44
CA VAL A 53 1.81 -0.80 -5.83
C VAL A 53 0.83 -0.65 -4.69
N ASP A 54 0.80 0.55 -4.11
CA ASP A 54 -0.15 0.87 -3.06
C ASP A 54 -1.59 0.86 -3.63
N PRO A 55 -2.51 0.03 -3.12
CA PRO A 55 -3.90 0.08 -3.59
C PRO A 55 -4.62 1.38 -3.23
N GLY A 56 -4.04 2.21 -2.36
CA GLY A 56 -4.53 3.54 -2.02
C GLY A 56 -5.68 3.52 -1.02
N ALA A 57 -6.46 4.60 -1.04
CA ALA A 57 -7.60 4.84 -0.17
C ALA A 57 -8.70 5.64 -0.89
N PHE A 58 -9.94 5.50 -0.44
CA PHE A 58 -11.09 6.29 -0.86
C PHE A 58 -11.45 7.30 0.24
N VAL A 59 -11.87 8.50 -0.16
CA VAL A 59 -12.21 9.60 0.76
C VAL A 59 -13.64 10.05 0.50
N THR A 60 -14.40 10.27 1.57
CA THR A 60 -15.77 10.83 1.51
C THR A 60 -15.90 12.00 2.45
N ASP A 61 -16.80 12.92 2.10
CA ASP A 61 -17.16 14.06 2.93
C ASP A 61 -18.67 14.38 2.76
N ASN A 62 -19.24 15.17 3.66
CA ASN A 62 -20.66 15.57 3.66
C ASN A 62 -20.97 16.69 2.65
N LEU A 63 -20.02 17.58 2.37
CA LEU A 63 -20.20 18.72 1.46
C LEU A 63 -19.27 18.66 0.25
N ASP A 64 -18.06 18.13 0.43
CA ASP A 64 -17.06 18.08 -0.63
C ASP A 64 -17.04 16.74 -1.40
N THR A 65 -16.77 16.83 -2.69
CA THR A 65 -16.60 15.67 -3.59
C THR A 65 -15.21 15.64 -4.19
N ASP A 66 -14.79 14.49 -4.71
CA ASP A 66 -13.49 14.31 -5.39
C ASP A 66 -12.25 14.59 -4.52
N LEU A 67 -12.41 14.47 -3.19
CA LEU A 67 -11.28 14.48 -2.26
C LEU A 67 -10.36 13.27 -2.47
N SER A 68 -9.07 13.46 -2.19
CA SER A 68 -8.07 12.39 -2.25
C SER A 68 -7.21 12.39 -1.01
N ALA A 69 -6.71 11.21 -0.62
CA ALA A 69 -5.82 11.09 0.52
C ALA A 69 -4.38 11.41 0.13
N LEU A 70 -3.73 12.25 0.92
CA LEU A 70 -2.28 12.40 0.92
C LEU A 70 -1.64 11.19 1.62
N VAL A 71 -0.71 10.53 0.94
CA VAL A 71 0.01 9.37 1.47
C VAL A 71 1.42 9.79 1.90
N ASN A 72 1.72 9.62 3.18
CA ASN A 72 3.04 9.84 3.75
C ASN A 72 3.71 8.51 4.11
N GLY A 73 4.96 8.34 3.67
CA GLY A 73 5.75 7.13 3.90
C GLY A 73 6.37 6.63 2.62
N ASN A 74 7.31 5.69 2.75
CA ASN A 74 7.96 5.05 1.61
C ASN A 74 8.24 3.59 1.95
N VAL A 75 8.04 2.69 0.98
CA VAL A 75 8.32 1.27 1.12
C VAL A 75 9.62 0.96 0.37
N LEU A 76 10.66 0.54 1.08
CA LEU A 76 11.91 0.11 0.47
C LEU A 76 11.84 -1.39 0.16
N ILE A 77 11.41 -1.73 -1.06
CA ILE A 77 11.16 -3.12 -1.47
C ILE A 77 12.39 -4.04 -1.38
N ASP A 78 13.59 -3.47 -1.45
CA ASP A 78 14.85 -4.21 -1.40
C ASP A 78 15.38 -4.40 0.03
N THR A 79 14.70 -3.87 1.05
CA THR A 79 15.11 -3.95 2.44
C THR A 79 14.04 -4.64 3.26
N ILE A 80 14.40 -5.74 3.93
CA ILE A 80 13.49 -6.45 4.83
C ILE A 80 13.11 -5.54 5.99
N GLY A 81 11.82 -5.42 6.29
CA GLY A 81 11.33 -4.52 7.31
C GLY A 81 9.82 -4.34 7.30
N ILE A 82 9.34 -3.53 8.23
CA ILE A 82 7.95 -3.08 8.28
C ILE A 82 7.95 -1.60 7.93
N TYR A 83 7.23 -1.25 6.87
CA TYR A 83 7.07 0.11 6.38
C TYR A 83 5.65 0.58 6.67
N THR A 84 5.51 1.83 7.11
CA THR A 84 4.21 2.42 7.42
C THR A 84 3.88 3.48 6.38
N LEU A 85 2.71 3.35 5.76
CA LEU A 85 2.09 4.40 4.96
C LEU A 85 0.96 5.02 5.79
N THR A 86 0.91 6.34 5.87
CA THR A 86 -0.10 7.10 6.61
C THR A 86 -0.91 7.94 5.64
N TYR A 87 -2.23 7.82 5.67
CA TYR A 87 -3.17 8.51 4.80
C TYR A 87 -3.88 9.59 5.61
N ILE A 88 -3.91 10.81 5.06
CA ILE A 88 -4.57 11.99 5.63
C ILE A 88 -5.31 12.69 4.51
N ALA A 89 -6.51 13.18 4.77
CA ALA A 89 -7.27 14.02 3.85
C ALA A 89 -7.61 15.35 4.52
N THR A 90 -7.73 16.39 3.71
CA THR A 90 -8.17 17.71 4.13
C THR A 90 -9.17 18.21 3.10
N ASP A 91 -10.31 18.69 3.58
CA ASP A 91 -11.39 19.21 2.74
C ASP A 91 -11.10 20.67 2.29
N GLU A 92 -12.02 21.29 1.55
CA GLU A 92 -11.84 22.68 1.09
C GLU A 92 -11.99 23.72 2.22
N ALA A 93 -12.69 23.37 3.29
CA ALA A 93 -12.87 24.19 4.48
C ALA A 93 -11.67 24.15 5.45
N GLY A 94 -10.74 23.21 5.26
CA GLY A 94 -9.55 22.99 6.07
C GLY A 94 -9.73 21.99 7.22
N ASN A 95 -10.83 21.25 7.30
CA ASN A 95 -10.99 20.18 8.28
C ASN A 95 -10.16 18.96 7.84
N GLN A 96 -9.51 18.31 8.81
CA GLN A 96 -8.57 17.22 8.55
C GLN A 96 -9.08 15.89 9.10
N SER A 97 -8.99 14.82 8.30
CA SER A 97 -9.35 13.46 8.71
C SER A 97 -8.48 12.96 9.87
N LEU A 98 -8.98 11.96 10.60
CA LEU A 98 -8.10 11.11 11.40
C LEU A 98 -7.13 10.35 10.48
N PRO A 99 -5.85 10.19 10.85
CA PRO A 99 -4.89 9.44 10.06
C PRO A 99 -5.22 7.94 10.10
N ILE A 100 -5.21 7.28 8.95
CA ILE A 100 -5.28 5.82 8.85
C ILE A 100 -3.95 5.28 8.31
N THR A 101 -3.53 4.09 8.73
CA THR A 101 -2.22 3.53 8.39
C THR A 101 -2.32 2.19 7.69
N ARG A 102 -1.42 1.96 6.72
CA ARG A 102 -1.13 0.66 6.11
C ARG A 102 0.28 0.21 6.49
N LEU A 103 0.41 -1.03 6.94
CA LEU A 103 1.68 -1.68 7.20
C LEU A 103 2.07 -2.55 6.01
N VAL A 104 3.28 -2.39 5.52
CA VAL A 104 3.84 -3.22 4.46
C VAL A 104 5.04 -3.97 5.01
N HIS A 105 4.90 -5.29 5.11
CA HIS A 105 5.94 -6.21 5.54
C HIS A 105 6.73 -6.67 4.32
N VAL A 106 7.97 -6.21 4.21
CA VAL A 106 8.94 -6.75 3.25
C VAL A 106 9.61 -7.94 3.92
N ILE A 107 9.33 -9.15 3.44
CA ILE A 107 9.82 -10.40 3.98
C ILE A 107 10.96 -10.99 3.13
N PRO A 108 11.87 -11.78 3.72
CA PRO A 108 12.94 -12.42 2.96
C PRO A 108 12.39 -13.32 1.85
N SER A 109 13.07 -13.31 0.71
CA SER A 109 12.87 -14.33 -0.32
C SER A 109 13.35 -15.68 0.20
N LEU A 110 12.49 -16.69 0.19
CA LEU A 110 12.87 -18.03 0.61
C LEU A 110 13.71 -18.68 -0.50
N THR A 111 15.00 -18.89 -0.22
CA THR A 111 15.84 -19.67 -1.12
C THR A 111 15.40 -21.13 -1.13
N THR A 112 15.06 -21.63 -2.32
CA THR A 112 14.74 -23.04 -2.52
C THR A 112 15.88 -23.72 -3.26
N LEU A 113 16.42 -24.80 -2.70
CA LEU A 113 17.38 -25.67 -3.39
C LEU A 113 16.62 -26.76 -4.15
N LYS A 114 16.72 -26.74 -5.47
CA LYS A 114 16.23 -27.77 -6.38
C LYS A 114 17.41 -28.66 -6.78
N ILE A 115 17.21 -29.97 -6.74
CA ILE A 115 18.22 -30.95 -7.17
C ILE A 115 17.60 -31.79 -8.28
N ARG A 116 18.30 -31.91 -9.40
CA ARG A 116 17.94 -32.84 -10.48
C ARG A 116 19.13 -33.72 -10.87
N ARG A 117 18.83 -34.87 -11.47
CA ARG A 117 19.83 -35.76 -12.06
C ARG A 117 20.02 -35.45 -13.54
N GLU A 118 21.27 -35.41 -13.97
CA GLU A 118 21.68 -35.31 -15.38
C GLU A 118 22.63 -36.45 -15.75
N GLU A 119 22.99 -36.57 -17.04
CA GLU A 119 23.81 -37.66 -17.58
C GLU A 119 25.15 -37.82 -16.86
N LEU A 120 25.78 -36.70 -16.48
CA LEU A 120 27.09 -36.65 -15.85
C LEU A 120 27.05 -36.45 -14.32
N GLY A 121 25.87 -36.36 -13.69
CA GLY A 121 25.79 -36.16 -12.24
C GLY A 121 24.49 -35.56 -11.72
N LEU A 122 24.59 -34.68 -10.72
CA LEU A 122 23.48 -33.89 -10.19
C LEU A 122 23.71 -32.42 -10.52
N VAL A 123 22.62 -31.70 -10.77
CA VAL A 123 22.61 -30.24 -10.87
C VAL A 123 21.80 -29.66 -9.73
N LEU A 124 22.41 -28.74 -9.00
CA LEU A 124 21.86 -28.02 -7.88
C LEU A 124 21.54 -26.61 -8.36
N GLU A 125 20.27 -26.23 -8.25
CA GLU A 125 19.78 -24.91 -8.59
C GLU A 125 19.15 -24.26 -7.39
N TRP A 126 19.51 -23.02 -7.13
CA TRP A 126 18.85 -22.17 -6.16
C TRP A 126 18.60 -20.78 -6.72
N GLU A 127 17.57 -20.14 -6.19
CA GLU A 127 17.13 -18.80 -6.57
C GLU A 127 17.25 -17.86 -5.36
N HIS A 128 17.30 -16.55 -5.60
CA HIS A 128 17.32 -15.51 -4.56
C HIS A 128 18.60 -15.48 -3.69
N GLY A 129 19.73 -15.95 -4.23
CA GLY A 129 21.06 -15.83 -3.60
C GLY A 129 21.35 -16.85 -2.50
N GLY A 130 22.41 -16.62 -1.74
CA GLY A 130 22.91 -17.52 -0.69
C GLY A 130 24.05 -18.44 -1.12
N ASN A 131 24.72 -19.02 -0.14
CA ASN A 131 25.91 -19.83 -0.32
C ASN A 131 25.58 -21.32 -0.27
N LEU A 132 26.04 -22.07 -1.27
CA LEU A 132 25.93 -23.53 -1.27
C LEU A 132 26.88 -24.12 -0.22
N GLN A 133 26.34 -24.95 0.66
CA GLN A 133 27.10 -25.71 1.63
C GLN A 133 26.83 -27.21 1.49
N TRP A 134 27.83 -28.02 1.80
CA TRP A 134 27.69 -29.48 1.83
C TRP A 134 28.12 -30.08 3.17
N ALA A 135 27.61 -31.27 3.49
CA ALA A 135 27.98 -32.03 4.67
C ALA A 135 27.96 -33.55 4.40
N PRO A 136 28.76 -34.35 5.14
CA PRO A 136 28.71 -35.81 5.07
C PRO A 136 27.52 -36.41 5.84
N THR A 137 26.90 -35.65 6.75
CA THR A 137 25.71 -36.06 7.51
C THR A 137 24.66 -34.93 7.51
N PRO A 138 23.37 -35.22 7.79
CA PRO A 138 22.34 -34.19 7.86
C PRO A 138 22.60 -33.11 8.91
N THR A 139 23.39 -33.42 9.94
CA THR A 139 23.69 -32.50 11.05
C THR A 139 25.02 -31.78 10.89
N GLY A 140 25.79 -32.07 9.83
CA GLY A 140 27.09 -31.44 9.55
C GLY A 140 28.29 -32.38 9.76
N PRO A 141 29.50 -31.82 9.94
CA PRO A 141 29.83 -30.40 9.82
C PRO A 141 29.53 -29.88 8.40
N TRP A 142 29.13 -28.61 8.30
CA TRP A 142 28.79 -27.97 7.04
C TRP A 142 29.98 -27.18 6.49
N THR A 143 30.30 -27.39 5.22
CA THR A 143 31.43 -26.77 4.53
C THR A 143 30.92 -25.93 3.36
N LEU A 144 31.43 -24.71 3.23
CA LEU A 144 31.15 -23.83 2.09
C LEU A 144 31.69 -24.44 0.79
N VAL A 145 30.89 -24.43 -0.26
CA VAL A 145 31.36 -24.69 -1.62
C VAL A 145 31.79 -23.35 -2.21
N GLU A 146 33.09 -23.08 -2.12
CA GLU A 146 33.68 -21.83 -2.60
C GLU A 146 33.35 -21.58 -4.08
N ALA A 147 32.98 -20.34 -4.40
CA ALA A 147 32.63 -19.89 -5.74
C ALA A 147 31.51 -20.70 -6.44
N ALA A 148 30.66 -21.40 -5.69
CA ALA A 148 29.49 -22.06 -6.25
C ALA A 148 28.49 -21.03 -6.78
N MET A 149 28.14 -21.15 -8.06
CA MET A 149 27.09 -20.37 -8.72
C MET A 149 25.96 -21.29 -9.12
N SER A 150 24.71 -20.82 -9.04
CA SER A 150 23.53 -21.54 -9.52
C SER A 150 23.39 -21.36 -11.04
N PRO A 151 23.23 -22.42 -11.84
CA PRO A 151 23.25 -23.84 -11.48
C PRO A 151 24.68 -24.37 -11.17
N TYR A 152 24.79 -25.27 -10.19
CA TYR A 152 26.04 -25.92 -9.80
C TYR A 152 26.00 -27.43 -10.05
N SER A 153 26.96 -27.94 -10.83
CA SER A 153 27.02 -29.36 -11.18
C SER A 153 27.99 -30.13 -10.28
N ILE A 154 27.58 -31.32 -9.85
CA ILE A 154 28.40 -32.24 -9.07
C ILE A 154 28.38 -33.64 -9.68
N SER A 155 29.53 -34.32 -9.67
CA SER A 155 29.60 -35.74 -9.96
C SER A 155 28.95 -36.54 -8.83
N ILE A 156 28.24 -37.62 -9.18
CA ILE A 156 27.75 -38.58 -8.20
C ILE A 156 28.94 -39.44 -7.75
N ASP A 157 29.23 -39.43 -6.45
CA ASP A 157 30.19 -40.34 -5.83
C ASP A 157 29.48 -41.34 -4.89
N SER A 158 30.24 -42.30 -4.35
CA SER A 158 29.69 -43.39 -3.53
C SER A 158 29.34 -42.99 -2.10
N LYS A 159 29.61 -41.74 -1.69
CA LYS A 159 29.33 -41.27 -0.32
C LYS A 159 28.12 -40.33 -0.33
N PRO A 160 27.17 -40.50 0.60
CA PRO A 160 26.06 -39.57 0.71
C PRO A 160 26.58 -38.18 1.05
N LYS A 161 26.07 -37.17 0.34
CA LYS A 161 26.31 -35.75 0.59
C LYS A 161 24.97 -35.05 0.79
N PHE A 162 24.92 -34.17 1.77
CA PHE A 162 23.77 -33.32 2.07
C PHE A 162 24.09 -31.90 1.65
N PHE A 163 23.10 -31.19 1.10
CA PHE A 163 23.27 -29.83 0.59
C PHE A 163 22.24 -28.89 1.20
N ARG A 164 22.63 -27.63 1.39
CA ARG A 164 21.74 -26.54 1.79
C ARG A 164 22.22 -25.22 1.21
N ILE A 165 21.33 -24.23 1.19
CA ILE A 165 21.69 -22.83 0.94
C ILE A 165 21.59 -22.05 2.26
N ARG A 166 22.54 -21.16 2.51
CA ARG A 166 22.56 -20.29 3.69
C ARG A 166 23.10 -18.91 3.38
#